data_AF-A0A662JR74-F1
#
_entry.id   AF-A0A662JR74-F1
#
_cell.length_a   1.000
_cell.length_b   1.000
_cell.length_c   1.000
_cell.angle_alpha   90.00
_cell.angle_beta   90.00
_cell.angle_gamma   90.00
#
_symmetry.space_group_name_H-M   'P 1'
#
loop_
_entity.id
_entity.type
_entity.pdbx_description
1 polymer ?
#
loop_
_entity_poly.entity_id
_entity_poly.type
_entity_poly.pdbx_seq_one_letter_code
_entity_poly.pdbx_strand_id
1 'polypeptide(L)'
;MSRGENVKCCVIYDDVFLKHRTGAYHPERPQRLIDIMDALKSKGILKSVALEKPWKASVSDVVMVHEERYVDLVRRAVERKA
;
A
#
# COMPACT_ATOMS: atom_id res chain seq x y z
N MET A 1 -14.91 -18.33 20.92
CA MET A 1 -14.32 -17.38 19.96
C MET A 1 -14.77 -15.98 20.35
N SER A 2 -13.98 -15.28 21.16
CA SER A 2 -14.29 -13.97 21.71
C SER A 2 -14.23 -12.89 20.62
N ARG A 3 -15.36 -12.63 19.95
CA ARG A 3 -15.59 -11.33 19.29
C ARG A 3 -15.97 -10.34 20.38
N GLY A 4 -15.09 -9.39 20.69
CA GLY A 4 -15.36 -8.43 21.75
C GLY A 4 -14.34 -7.32 21.99
N GLU A 5 -13.39 -7.10 21.09
CA GLU A 5 -12.64 -5.84 21.07
C GLU A 5 -13.07 -5.06 19.83
N ASN A 6 -13.69 -3.91 20.06
CA ASN A 6 -14.07 -2.98 19.02
C ASN A 6 -12.78 -2.42 18.39
N VAL A 7 -12.29 -3.04 17.31
CA VAL A 7 -11.12 -2.54 16.58
C VAL A 7 -11.52 -1.22 15.93
N LYS A 8 -11.18 -0.11 16.59
CA LYS A 8 -11.54 1.25 16.15
C LYS A 8 -10.70 1.73 14.95
N CYS A 9 -9.60 1.05 14.65
CA CYS A 9 -8.64 1.49 13.63
C CYS A 9 -7.93 0.28 12.99
N CYS A 10 -7.75 0.36 11.67
CA CYS A 10 -7.05 -0.63 10.86
C CYS A 10 -5.91 0.05 10.08
N VAL A 11 -4.78 -0.63 10.00
CA VAL A 11 -3.63 -0.28 9.16
C VAL A 11 -3.56 -1.30 8.02
N ILE A 12 -3.53 -0.82 6.78
CA ILE A 12 -3.33 -1.67 5.61
C ILE A 12 -1.85 -1.65 5.24
N TYR A 13 -1.23 -2.83 5.18
CA TYR A 13 0.19 -2.96 4.84
C TYR A 13 0.47 -4.27 4.09
N ASP A 14 1.36 -4.20 3.09
CA ASP A 14 2.01 -5.37 2.49
C ASP A 14 3.38 -4.98 1.93
N ASP A 15 4.33 -5.91 1.96
CA ASP A 15 5.70 -5.68 1.49
C ASP A 15 5.77 -5.36 -0.01
N VAL A 16 4.71 -5.64 -0.79
CA VAL A 16 4.58 -5.18 -2.18
C VAL A 16 4.77 -3.67 -2.30
N PHE A 17 4.42 -2.89 -1.29
CA PHE A 17 4.61 -1.43 -1.29
C PHE A 17 6.09 -1.03 -1.35
N LEU A 18 6.99 -1.86 -0.79
CA LEU A 18 8.44 -1.63 -0.82
C LEU A 18 9.07 -1.84 -2.20
N LYS A 19 8.30 -2.33 -3.18
CA LYS A 19 8.76 -2.47 -4.58
C LYS A 19 8.72 -1.16 -5.36
N HIS A 20 8.11 -0.10 -4.83
CA HIS A 20 8.14 1.22 -5.45
C HIS A 20 9.53 1.84 -5.33
N ARG A 21 10.34 1.67 -6.38
CA ARG A 21 11.70 2.24 -6.49
C ARG A 21 11.74 3.20 -7.67
N THR A 22 11.76 4.49 -7.35
CA THR A 22 11.69 5.60 -8.34
C THR A 22 13.06 6.13 -8.77
N GLY A 23 14.16 5.54 -8.26
CA GLY A 23 15.53 5.90 -8.59
C GLY A 23 16.28 6.54 -7.43
N ALA A 24 17.58 6.79 -7.65
CA ALA A 24 18.43 7.42 -6.64
C ALA A 24 17.96 8.86 -6.35
N TYR A 25 18.12 9.30 -5.10
CA TYR A 25 17.77 10.65 -4.61
C TYR A 25 16.29 11.04 -4.69
N HIS A 26 15.40 10.16 -5.18
CA HIS A 26 13.98 10.46 -5.21
C HIS A 26 13.35 10.34 -3.80
N PRO A 27 12.49 11.30 -3.39
CA PRO A 27 11.88 11.28 -2.07
C PRO A 27 10.89 10.12 -1.88
N GLU A 28 10.19 9.72 -2.93
CA GLU A 28 9.31 8.54 -2.92
C GLU A 28 10.18 7.27 -2.96
N ARG A 29 10.56 6.76 -1.79
CA ARG A 29 11.42 5.57 -1.66
C ARG A 29 10.92 4.64 -0.56
N PRO A 30 11.23 3.33 -0.62
CA PRO A 30 10.74 2.33 0.34
C PRO A 30 11.06 2.67 1.80
N GLN A 31 12.21 3.30 2.04
CA GLN A 31 12.65 3.68 3.39
C GLN A 31 11.61 4.51 4.14
N ARG A 32 10.85 5.37 3.45
CA ARG A 32 9.79 6.17 4.08
C ARG A 32 8.77 5.29 4.79
N LEU A 33 8.34 4.20 4.16
CA LEU A 33 7.36 3.29 4.72
C LEU A 33 7.97 2.41 5.82
N ILE A 34 9.22 1.97 5.65
CA ILE A 34 9.96 1.22 6.68
C ILE A 34 10.04 2.04 7.97
N ASP A 35 10.48 3.30 7.87
CA ASP A 35 10.63 4.20 9.02
C ASP A 35 9.28 4.42 9.75
N ILE A 36 8.18 4.56 8.99
CA ILE A 36 6.83 4.68 9.55
C ILE A 36 6.43 3.41 10.31
N MET A 37 6.60 2.23 9.70
CA MET A 37 6.22 0.96 10.32
C MET A 37 7.06 0.65 11.57
N ASP A 38 8.36 0.98 11.55
CA ASP A 38 9.24 0.84 12.71
C ASP A 38 8.86 1.80 13.84
N ALA A 39 8.48 3.05 13.52
CA ALA A 39 7.98 4.00 14.50
C ALA A 39 6.65 3.54 15.12
N LEU A 40 5.72 3.00 14.32
CA LEU A 40 4.46 2.45 14.82
C LEU A 40 4.68 1.22 15.71
N LYS A 41 5.61 0.34 15.32
CA LYS A 41 5.99 -0.86 16.07
C LYS A 41 6.65 -0.51 17.40
N SER A 42 7.63 0.38 17.40
CA SER A 42 8.37 0.80 18.60
C SER A 42 7.49 1.51 19.63
N LYS A 43 6.47 2.25 19.17
CA LYS A 43 5.45 2.87 20.03
C LYS A 43 4.36 1.88 20.49
N GLY A 44 4.40 0.63 20.05
CA GLY A 44 3.40 -0.39 20.40
C GLY A 44 2.04 -0.21 19.73
N ILE A 45 1.89 0.74 18.79
CA ILE A 45 0.61 1.08 18.14
C ILE A 45 0.07 -0.10 17.34
N LEU A 46 0.96 -0.85 16.67
CA LEU A 46 0.57 -2.03 15.89
C LEU A 46 -0.08 -3.14 16.73
N LYS A 47 0.04 -3.10 18.06
CA LYS A 47 -0.64 -4.04 18.97
C LYS A 47 -2.09 -3.64 19.26
N SER A 48 -2.47 -2.40 18.94
CA SER A 48 -3.79 -1.81 19.24
C SER A 48 -4.68 -1.60 18.02
N VAL A 49 -4.22 -2.01 16.83
CA VAL A 49 -4.92 -1.84 15.55
C VAL A 49 -4.96 -3.18 14.82
N ALA A 50 -5.96 -3.38 13.96
CA ALA A 50 -5.88 -4.47 12.98
C ALA A 50 -4.81 -4.13 11.95
N LEU A 51 -3.96 -5.11 11.62
CA LEU A 51 -2.99 -5.01 10.53
C LEU A 51 -3.45 -5.96 9.43
N GLU A 52 -3.99 -5.39 8.36
CA GLU A 52 -4.61 -6.16 7.27
C GLU A 52 -3.83 -5.99 5.96
N LYS A 53 -3.98 -6.96 5.07
CA LYS A 53 -3.40 -6.89 3.73
C LYS A 53 -4.32 -6.13 2.77
N PRO A 54 -3.77 -5.36 1.81
CA PRO A 54 -4.55 -4.77 0.74
C PRO A 54 -5.08 -5.87 -0.18
N TRP A 55 -6.19 -5.60 -0.85
CA TRP A 55 -6.60 -6.35 -2.03
C TRP A 55 -6.14 -5.63 -3.30
N LYS A 56 -5.92 -6.40 -4.36
CA LYS A 56 -5.61 -5.83 -5.68
C LYS A 56 -6.90 -5.27 -6.28
N ALA A 57 -6.92 -3.97 -6.55
CA ALA A 57 -8.02 -3.34 -7.26
C ALA A 57 -8.21 -3.94 -8.66
N SER A 58 -9.48 -4.13 -9.06
CA SER A 58 -9.84 -4.52 -10.41
C SER A 58 -9.69 -3.35 -11.38
N VAL A 59 -9.62 -3.62 -12.69
CA VAL A 59 -9.62 -2.54 -13.70
C VAL A 59 -10.90 -1.72 -13.63
N SER A 60 -12.04 -2.38 -13.42
CA SER A 60 -13.34 -1.73 -13.18
C SER A 60 -13.30 -0.75 -12.01
N ASP A 61 -12.58 -1.07 -10.92
CA ASP A 61 -12.46 -0.15 -9.78
C ASP A 61 -11.70 1.11 -10.15
N VAL A 62 -10.61 0.97 -10.92
CA VAL A 62 -9.75 2.10 -11.28
C VAL A 62 -10.45 3.03 -12.29
N VAL A 63 -11.23 2.47 -13.22
CA VAL A 63 -11.91 3.26 -14.26
C VAL A 63 -13.17 3.99 -13.77
N MET A 64 -13.59 3.77 -12.51
CA MET A 64 -14.61 4.62 -11.87
C MET A 64 -14.17 6.09 -11.77
N VAL A 65 -12.85 6.35 -11.78
CA VAL A 65 -12.27 7.70 -11.68
C VAL A 65 -11.40 8.04 -12.90
N HIS A 66 -10.68 7.06 -13.45
CA HIS A 66 -9.73 7.28 -14.53
C HIS A 66 -10.29 6.83 -15.88
N GLU A 67 -9.96 7.55 -16.95
CA GLU A 67 -10.28 7.10 -18.31
C GLU A 67 -9.55 5.79 -18.64
N GLU A 68 -10.25 4.85 -19.32
CA GLU A 68 -9.70 3.55 -19.71
C GLU A 68 -8.36 3.68 -20.47
N ARG A 69 -8.29 4.64 -21.41
CA ARG A 69 -7.08 4.91 -22.20
C ARG A 69 -5.85 5.24 -21.33
N TYR A 70 -6.05 5.90 -20.19
CA TYR A 70 -4.97 6.23 -19.26
C TYR A 70 -4.52 5.01 -18.46
N VAL A 71 -5.47 4.20 -18.00
CA VAL A 71 -5.16 2.93 -17.32
C VAL A 71 -4.36 2.01 -18.24
N ASP A 72 -4.72 1.93 -19.51
CA ASP A 72 -4.00 1.14 -20.52
C ASP A 72 -2.61 1.72 -20.86
N LEU A 73 -2.45 3.04 -20.82
CA LEU A 73 -1.13 3.67 -20.97
C LEU A 73 -0.20 3.26 -19.82
N VAL A 74 -0.68 3.36 -18.57
CA VAL A 74 0.10 2.98 -17.38
C VAL A 74 0.44 1.50 -17.41
N ARG A 75 -0.51 0.62 -17.74
CA ARG A 75 -0.27 -0.82 -17.85
C ARG A 75 0.87 -1.13 -18.81
N ARG A 76 0.82 -0.59 -20.04
CA ARG A 76 1.86 -0.78 -21.06
C ARG A 76 3.21 -0.19 -20.64
N ALA A 77 3.22 0.93 -19.93
CA ALA A 77 4.46 1.56 -19.45
C ALA A 77 5.18 0.69 -18.41
N VAL A 78 4.43 -0.03 -17.57
CA VAL A 78 4.98 -0.95 -16.56
C VAL A 78 5.46 -2.25 -17.22
N GLU A 79 4.68 -2.83 -18.13
CA GLU A 79 5.04 -4.07 -18.84
C GLU A 79 6.32 -3.92 -19.69
N ARG A 80 6.56 -2.73 -20.25
CA ARG A 80 7.78 -2.44 -21.04
C ARG A 80 9.07 -2.32 -20.22
N LYS A 81 8.95 -2.12 -18.90
CA LYS A 81 10.08 -1.96 -17.99
C LYS A 81 10.48 -3.27 -17.27
N ALA A 82 9.75 -4.36 -17.52
CA ALA A 82 10.01 -5.68 -16.95
C ALA A 82 10.94 -6.52 -17.84
#